data_AF-A0A7W1S3K3-F1
#
_entry.id   AF-A0A7W1S3K3-F1
#
_cell.length_a   1.000
_cell.length_b   1.000
_cell.length_c   1.000
_cell.angle_alpha   90.00
_cell.angle_beta   90.00
_cell.angle_gamma   90.00
#
_symmetry.space_group_name_H-M   'P 1'
#
loop_
_entity.id
_entity.type
_entity.pdbx_description
1 polymer ?
#
loop_
_entity_poly.entity_id
_entity_poly.type
_entity_poly.pdbx_seq_one_letter_code
_entity_poly.pdbx_strand_id
1 'polypeptide(L)'
;MSQGLKAAHMYTNNEILFPHHVIPALKKLRGPKWQTLIERIAKLPETHEESLAFMMMMIRLDGCMACETDSYRAMRGCAACALQTLRRYKGEDDELIIQFSAALEEVQKFAENHTPPGVVTDEKRML
;
A
#
# COMPACT_ATOMS: atom_id res chain seq x y z
N MET A 1 -34.79 2.02 -28.54
CA MET A 1 -33.95 3.22 -28.30
C MET A 1 -32.93 2.81 -27.26
N SER A 2 -31.68 2.76 -27.67
CA SER A 2 -30.57 2.10 -26.99
C SER A 2 -29.61 3.15 -26.44
N GLN A 3 -29.03 2.84 -25.28
CA GLN A 3 -27.75 3.35 -24.75
C GLN A 3 -27.73 4.72 -24.05
N GLY A 4 -27.54 4.66 -22.72
CA GLY A 4 -27.16 5.81 -21.89
C GLY A 4 -26.43 5.44 -20.58
N LEU A 5 -25.89 4.22 -20.44
CA LEU A 5 -25.28 3.76 -19.17
C LEU A 5 -23.95 3.00 -19.36
N LYS A 6 -22.97 3.56 -20.11
CA LYS A 6 -21.70 2.85 -20.39
C LYS A 6 -20.40 3.66 -20.30
N ALA A 7 -20.37 4.87 -19.74
CA ALA A 7 -19.11 5.64 -19.69
C ALA A 7 -18.45 5.72 -18.29
N ALA A 8 -19.20 5.62 -17.20
CA ALA A 8 -18.66 5.85 -15.85
C ALA A 8 -17.91 4.63 -15.24
N HIS A 9 -17.86 3.49 -15.93
CA HIS A 9 -17.20 2.26 -15.45
C HIS A 9 -15.88 1.94 -16.19
N MET A 10 -15.41 2.82 -17.07
CA MET A 10 -14.26 2.54 -17.95
C MET A 10 -12.92 3.08 -17.43
N TYR A 11 -12.93 3.83 -16.33
CA TYR A 11 -11.72 4.10 -15.56
C TYR A 11 -11.86 3.38 -14.23
N THR A 12 -11.33 2.17 -14.16
CA THR A 12 -11.02 1.52 -12.88
C THR A 12 -10.24 2.52 -12.03
N ASN A 13 -10.45 2.56 -10.70
CA ASN A 13 -9.64 3.39 -9.78
C ASN A 13 -8.15 3.00 -9.92
N ASN A 14 -7.46 3.64 -10.85
CA ASN A 14 -6.10 3.34 -11.28
C ASN A 14 -5.20 4.49 -10.88
N GLU A 15 -4.87 4.49 -9.59
CA GLU A 15 -3.81 5.35 -9.09
C GLU A 15 -2.45 4.87 -9.63
N ILE A 16 -1.51 5.79 -9.80
CA ILE A 16 -0.18 5.44 -10.32
C ILE A 16 0.60 4.59 -9.30
N LEU A 17 0.41 4.90 -8.02
CA LEU A 17 1.05 4.24 -6.89
C LEU A 17 0.01 3.51 -6.03
N PHE A 18 0.49 2.54 -5.25
CA PHE A 18 -0.37 1.80 -4.32
C PHE A 18 -1.04 2.77 -3.35
N PRO A 19 -2.38 2.78 -3.27
CA PRO A 19 -3.09 3.78 -2.49
C PRO A 19 -3.49 3.31 -1.10
N HIS A 20 -3.53 4.23 -0.15
CA HIS A 20 -3.85 3.95 1.26
C HIS A 20 -5.18 3.21 1.45
N HIS A 21 -6.20 3.58 0.68
CA HIS A 21 -7.55 3.01 0.81
C HIS A 21 -7.65 1.51 0.48
N VAL A 22 -6.62 0.93 -0.17
CA VAL A 22 -6.57 -0.51 -0.52
C VAL A 22 -6.13 -1.38 0.65
N ILE A 23 -5.41 -0.83 1.63
CA ILE A 23 -4.82 -1.58 2.76
C ILE A 23 -5.83 -2.52 3.46
N PRO A 24 -7.06 -2.10 3.81
CA PRO A 24 -8.00 -2.97 4.51
C PRO A 24 -8.38 -4.24 3.72
N ALA A 25 -8.40 -4.16 2.39
CA ALA A 25 -8.74 -5.29 1.52
C ALA A 25 -7.68 -6.41 1.57
N LEU A 26 -6.47 -6.11 2.03
CA LEU A 26 -5.35 -7.06 2.06
C LEU A 26 -5.35 -7.95 3.30
N LYS A 27 -6.14 -7.61 4.32
CA LYS A 27 -6.13 -8.24 5.64
C LYS A 27 -6.15 -9.76 5.57
N LYS A 28 -7.15 -10.33 4.89
CA LYS A 28 -7.42 -11.78 4.89
C LYS A 28 -6.59 -12.60 3.89
N LEU A 29 -5.57 -12.01 3.27
CA LEU A 29 -4.80 -12.69 2.22
C LEU A 29 -3.73 -13.63 2.75
N ARG A 30 -3.27 -13.44 3.98
CA ARG A 30 -2.15 -14.18 4.56
C ARG A 30 -2.39 -14.51 6.04
N GLY A 31 -1.33 -14.98 6.71
CA GLY A 31 -1.38 -15.52 8.04
C GLY A 31 -1.68 -14.49 9.14
N PRO A 32 -1.65 -14.93 10.42
CA PRO A 32 -2.04 -14.10 11.55
C PRO A 32 -1.16 -12.86 11.75
N LYS A 33 0.15 -12.96 11.46
CA LYS A 33 1.07 -11.83 11.63
C LYS A 33 0.76 -10.73 10.61
N TRP A 34 0.51 -11.11 9.36
CA TRP A 34 0.03 -10.19 8.33
C TRP A 34 -1.30 -9.55 8.70
N GLN A 35 -2.28 -10.35 9.15
CA GLN A 35 -3.59 -9.85 9.57
C GLN A 35 -3.47 -8.79 10.67
N THR A 36 -2.60 -9.04 11.65
CA THR A 36 -2.33 -8.12 12.77
C THR A 36 -1.74 -6.80 12.27
N LEU A 37 -0.78 -6.87 11.35
CA LEU A 37 -0.16 -5.69 10.74
C LEU A 37 -1.21 -4.83 10.00
N ILE A 38 -2.03 -5.44 9.14
CA ILE A 38 -3.06 -4.73 8.39
C ILE A 38 -4.13 -4.13 9.30
N GLU A 39 -4.53 -4.84 10.37
CA GLU A 39 -5.49 -4.31 11.35
C GLU A 39 -5.00 -3.07 12.09
N ARG A 40 -3.68 -2.97 12.35
CA ARG A 40 -3.05 -1.79 12.93
C ARG A 40 -3.07 -0.65 11.92
N ILE A 41 -2.48 -0.86 10.74
CA ILE A 41 -2.28 0.20 9.74
C ILE A 41 -3.60 0.75 9.22
N ALA A 42 -4.62 -0.10 9.01
CA ALA A 42 -5.92 0.35 8.51
C ALA A 42 -6.65 1.36 9.41
N LYS A 43 -6.20 1.55 10.67
CA LYS A 43 -6.75 2.52 11.62
C LYS A 43 -5.94 3.82 11.67
N LEU A 44 -4.79 3.86 11.03
CA LEU A 44 -3.88 5.00 11.05
C LEU A 44 -4.24 5.98 9.92
N PRO A 45 -3.95 7.28 10.09
CA PRO A 45 -4.08 8.24 8.99
C PRO A 45 -3.10 7.89 7.86
N GLU A 46 -3.41 8.32 6.65
CA GLU A 46 -2.55 8.11 5.48
C GLU A 46 -1.14 8.69 5.68
N THR A 47 -1.03 9.80 6.42
CA THR A 47 0.24 10.47 6.72
C THR A 47 1.03 9.84 7.86
N HIS A 48 0.53 8.79 8.50
CA HIS A 48 1.26 8.08 9.55
C HIS A 48 2.48 7.37 8.97
N GLU A 49 3.60 7.39 9.67
CA GLU A 49 4.85 6.76 9.24
C GLU A 49 4.66 5.28 8.84
N GLU A 50 3.90 4.51 9.61
CA GLU A 50 3.56 3.12 9.28
C GLU A 50 2.68 2.99 8.03
N SER A 51 1.71 3.89 7.82
CA SER A 51 0.88 3.90 6.60
C SER A 51 1.74 4.18 5.37
N LEU A 52 2.60 5.20 5.46
CA LEU A 52 3.54 5.57 4.40
C LEU A 52 4.55 4.45 4.13
N ALA A 53 5.08 3.82 5.17
CA ALA A 53 6.00 2.69 5.07
C ALA A 53 5.36 1.49 4.37
N PHE A 54 4.12 1.16 4.75
CA PHE A 54 3.37 0.08 4.12
C PHE A 54 3.05 0.37 2.65
N MET A 55 2.63 1.61 2.34
CA MET A 55 2.44 2.04 0.97
C MET A 55 3.73 1.94 0.17
N MET A 56 4.87 2.38 0.72
CA MET A 56 6.18 2.29 0.07
C MET A 56 6.60 0.83 -0.16
N MET A 57 6.40 -0.06 0.81
CA MET A 57 6.64 -1.49 0.65
C MET A 57 5.80 -2.07 -0.49
N MET A 58 4.50 -1.77 -0.53
CA MET A 58 3.60 -2.26 -1.59
C MET A 58 3.93 -1.68 -2.97
N ILE A 59 4.31 -0.40 -3.06
CA ILE A 59 4.80 0.23 -4.30
C ILE A 59 5.97 -0.58 -4.90
N ARG A 60 6.90 -1.03 -4.05
CA ARG A 60 8.05 -1.85 -4.46
C ARG A 60 7.62 -3.26 -4.86
N LEU A 61 6.78 -3.92 -4.06
CA LEU A 61 6.29 -5.28 -4.32
C LEU A 61 5.43 -5.39 -5.58
N ASP A 62 4.54 -4.43 -5.80
CA ASP A 62 3.65 -4.38 -6.96
C ASP A 62 4.37 -3.93 -8.24
N GLY A 63 5.55 -3.32 -8.10
CA GLY A 63 6.31 -2.73 -9.19
C GLY A 63 5.63 -1.48 -9.75
N CYS A 64 4.97 -0.69 -8.90
CA CYS A 64 4.20 0.49 -9.32
C CYS A 64 5.05 1.52 -10.07
N MET A 65 6.35 1.62 -9.78
CA MET A 65 7.26 2.56 -10.44
C MET A 65 7.42 2.32 -11.96
N ALA A 66 7.11 1.12 -12.44
CA ALA A 66 7.08 0.77 -13.86
C ALA A 66 5.65 0.63 -14.41
N CYS A 67 4.64 1.10 -13.65
CA CYS A 67 3.25 1.07 -14.04
C CYS A 67 2.88 2.34 -14.81
N GLU A 68 2.36 2.18 -16.02
CA GLU A 68 1.90 3.28 -16.87
C GLU A 68 0.38 3.22 -17.00
N THR A 69 -0.26 4.38 -17.21
CA THR A 69 -1.73 4.55 -17.17
C THR A 69 -2.49 3.68 -18.18
N ASP A 70 -1.85 3.32 -19.29
CA ASP A 70 -2.36 2.46 -20.36
C ASP A 70 -1.93 0.99 -20.20
N SER A 71 -1.15 0.67 -19.18
CA SER A 71 -0.73 -0.71 -18.92
C SER A 71 -1.93 -1.57 -18.49
N TYR A 72 -1.87 -2.86 -18.85
CA TYR A 72 -2.87 -3.84 -18.40
C TYR A 72 -3.04 -3.86 -16.87
N ARG A 73 -1.97 -3.58 -16.13
CA ARG A 73 -1.99 -3.51 -14.66
C ARG A 73 -2.80 -2.31 -14.18
N ALA A 74 -2.54 -1.12 -14.72
CA ALA A 74 -3.30 0.09 -14.38
C ALA A 74 -4.78 -0.06 -14.71
N MET A 75 -5.11 -0.54 -15.91
CA MET A 75 -6.51 -0.77 -16.31
C MET A 75 -7.26 -1.76 -15.39
N ARG A 76 -6.54 -2.71 -14.77
CA ARG A 76 -7.10 -3.69 -13.83
C ARG A 76 -7.38 -3.12 -12.43
N GLY A 77 -6.75 -2.00 -12.06
CA GLY A 77 -6.89 -1.33 -10.76
C GLY A 77 -5.90 -1.80 -9.69
N CYS A 78 -5.46 -0.87 -8.85
CA CYS A 78 -4.39 -1.09 -7.87
C CYS A 78 -4.74 -2.17 -6.85
N ALA A 79 -5.99 -2.23 -6.40
CA ALA A 79 -6.46 -3.28 -5.49
C ALA A 79 -6.27 -4.68 -6.08
N ALA A 80 -6.63 -4.88 -7.36
CA ALA A 80 -6.49 -6.16 -8.03
C ALA A 80 -5.01 -6.52 -8.25
N CYS A 81 -4.16 -5.53 -8.53
CA CYS A 81 -2.71 -5.71 -8.62
C CYS A 81 -2.13 -6.19 -7.29
N ALA A 82 -2.38 -5.46 -6.19
CA ALA A 82 -1.91 -5.80 -4.85
C ALA A 82 -2.39 -7.19 -4.39
N LEU A 83 -3.67 -7.50 -4.61
CA LEU A 83 -4.25 -8.82 -4.33
C LEU A 83 -3.51 -9.93 -5.08
N GLN A 84 -3.19 -9.71 -6.35
CA GLN A 84 -2.47 -10.67 -7.17
C GLN A 84 -1.01 -10.84 -6.71
N THR A 85 -0.31 -9.74 -6.43
CA THR A 85 1.06 -9.75 -5.93
C THR A 85 1.16 -10.58 -4.66
N LEU A 86 0.32 -10.28 -3.65
CA LEU A 86 0.35 -10.96 -2.36
C LEU A 86 -0.05 -12.43 -2.45
N ARG A 87 -0.98 -12.80 -3.34
CA ARG A 87 -1.34 -14.20 -3.60
C ARG A 87 -0.21 -15.00 -4.27
N ARG A 88 0.65 -14.33 -5.05
CA ARG A 88 1.77 -14.96 -5.76
C ARG A 88 3.08 -14.95 -4.98
N TYR A 89 3.19 -14.09 -3.96
CA TYR A 89 4.36 -14.02 -3.10
C TYR A 89 4.56 -15.37 -2.39
N LYS A 90 5.75 -15.97 -2.51
CA LYS A 90 6.02 -17.33 -2.02
C LYS A 90 6.61 -17.38 -0.61
N GLY A 91 7.09 -16.25 -0.10
CA GLY A 91 7.66 -16.16 1.23
C GLY A 91 6.60 -16.08 2.33
N GLU A 92 7.08 -16.21 3.55
CA GLU A 92 6.26 -16.19 4.77
C GLU A 92 5.88 -14.76 5.19
N ASP A 93 4.91 -14.65 6.11
CA ASP A 93 4.51 -13.35 6.69
C ASP A 93 5.71 -12.59 7.29
N ASP A 94 6.66 -13.30 7.89
CA ASP A 94 7.84 -12.71 8.52
C ASP A 94 8.73 -11.94 7.52
N GLU A 95 8.85 -12.43 6.29
CA GLU A 95 9.62 -11.73 5.25
C GLU A 95 8.95 -10.42 4.84
N LEU A 96 7.62 -10.40 4.78
CA LEU A 96 6.86 -9.19 4.48
C LEU A 96 6.96 -8.19 5.63
N ILE A 97 6.97 -8.68 6.88
CA ILE A 97 7.15 -7.83 8.06
C ILE A 97 8.57 -7.25 8.10
N ILE A 98 9.59 -8.01 7.70
CA ILE A 98 10.96 -7.50 7.56
C ILE A 98 11.01 -6.38 6.51
N GLN A 99 10.37 -6.58 5.35
CA GLN A 99 10.30 -5.54 4.32
C GLN A 99 9.55 -4.29 4.77
N PHE A 100 8.46 -4.47 5.52
CA PHE A 100 7.73 -3.37 6.15
C PHE A 100 8.61 -2.60 7.13
N SER A 101 9.32 -3.29 8.03
CA SER A 101 10.21 -2.67 9.01
C SER A 101 11.35 -1.88 8.34
N ALA A 102 11.93 -2.41 7.26
CA ALA A 102 12.94 -1.68 6.49
C ALA A 102 12.36 -0.41 5.85
N ALA A 103 11.16 -0.50 5.27
CA ALA A 103 10.47 0.66 4.72
C ALA A 103 10.12 1.70 5.80
N LEU A 104 9.78 1.26 7.01
CA LEU A 104 9.50 2.14 8.15
C LEU A 104 10.75 2.90 8.59
N GLU A 105 11.89 2.21 8.71
CA GLU A 105 13.16 2.86 9.03
C GLU A 105 13.54 3.94 8.01
N GLU A 106 13.31 3.69 6.72
CA GLU A 106 13.53 4.67 5.66
C GLU A 106 12.63 5.90 5.79
N VAL A 107 11.33 5.71 6.04
CA VAL A 107 10.37 6.82 6.26
C VAL A 107 10.74 7.63 7.49
N GLN A 108 11.16 6.97 8.57
CA GLN A 108 11.61 7.61 9.81
C GLN A 108 12.86 8.45 9.58
N LYS A 109 13.88 7.89 8.92
CA LYS A 109 15.08 8.62 8.52
C LYS A 109 14.74 9.82 7.63
N PHE A 110 13.81 9.66 6.70
CA PHE A 110 13.36 10.78 5.87
C PHE A 110 12.73 11.90 6.72
N ALA A 111 11.82 11.55 7.63
CA ALA A 111 11.12 12.51 8.49
C ALA A 111 12.07 13.26 9.44
N GLU A 112 13.11 12.60 9.95
CA GLU A 112 14.12 13.22 10.82
C GLU A 112 14.99 14.25 10.11
N ASN A 113 15.23 14.06 8.80
CA ASN A 113 16.16 14.89 8.03
C ASN A 113 15.48 16.03 7.23
N HIS A 114 14.15 16.15 7.26
CA HIS A 114 13.41 17.13 6.46
C HIS A 114 12.36 17.87 7.30
N THR A 115 12.28 19.20 7.20
CA THR A 115 11.34 20.05 7.97
C THR A 115 10.53 20.99 7.06
N PRO A 116 9.18 21.08 7.19
CA PRO A 116 8.26 20.12 7.82
C PRO A 116 7.80 19.06 6.81
N PRO A 117 7.88 17.75 7.12
CA PRO A 117 7.60 16.69 6.14
C PRO A 117 6.12 16.27 6.11
N GLY A 118 5.29 16.73 7.05
CA GLY A 118 3.88 16.33 7.16
C GLY A 118 3.66 14.87 7.62
N VAL A 119 4.72 14.18 8.03
CA VAL A 119 4.69 12.79 8.53
C VAL A 119 4.27 12.78 10.00
N VAL A 120 3.24 11.99 10.31
CA VAL A 120 2.79 11.74 11.68
C VAL A 120 3.56 10.53 12.23
N THR A 121 4.33 10.71 13.28
CA THR A 121 5.08 9.64 13.96
C THR A 121 4.36 9.19 15.22
N ASP A 122 4.54 7.93 15.61
CA ASP A 122 3.99 7.44 16.88
C ASP A 122 4.67 8.17 18.06
N GLU A 123 3.89 8.72 19.01
CA GLU A 123 4.43 9.47 20.15
C GLU A 123 5.31 8.59 21.06
N LYS A 124 5.14 7.26 20.97
CA LYS A 124 5.91 6.26 21.72
C LYS A 124 7.26 5.92 21.08
N ARG A 125 8.01 6.91 20.62
CA ARG A 125 9.48 6.80 20.53
C ARG A 125 10.07 6.81 21.94
N MET A 126 9.73 5.83 22.77
CA MET A 126 10.40 5.68 24.07
C MET A 126 11.77 5.07 23.81
N LEU A 127 12.76 5.97 23.86
CA LEU A 127 14.16 5.82 24.32
C LEU A 127 14.72 4.39 24.36
#